data_AF-A0A1K1PMZ5-F1
#
_entry.id   AF-A0A1K1PMZ5-F1
#
_cell.length_a   1.000
_cell.length_b   1.000
_cell.length_c   1.000
_cell.angle_alpha   90.00
_cell.angle_beta   90.00
_cell.angle_gamma   90.00
#
_symmetry.space_group_name_H-M   'P 1'
#
loop_
_entity.id
_entity.type
_entity.pdbx_description
1 polymer ?
#
loop_
_entity_poly.entity_id
_entity_poly.type
_entity_poly.pdbx_seq_one_letter_code
_entity_poly.pdbx_strand_id
1 'polypeptide(L)'
;MMNNDKTWWQRLFLGLGILAASTATISGSEASAPARYDTAMVGLLGELHDYAHRHNPHFQLLANGGSSLYLTIDGNTPANVGKMLQVVDGQLAESVHYGFDMKDGEKTPPEEKEFFLQTLDAAKAGGLPVFVLDYVKDAQQAADAAQQCLTKGYIPLATPYRDLDQLPPYPSANINTADVTRLQDVKNYLILLNPGKFSSREEYLAQLQATNYDMLIIDLYAGDTLLTAGEVEKLKHKAQGGRRLVLAYMSVGEAETYRHYWQPEWKKKRPHWLDAPNDDWQDNYRVKFWMPEWKHLLYGNPNAYLDEILAAGFDGAFLDVIDVYQYFQNGNE
;
A
#
# COMPACT_ATOMS: atom_id res chain seq x y z
N MET A 1 -24.51 -35.45 -16.23
CA MET A 1 -24.73 -34.00 -16.32
C MET A 1 -24.90 -33.45 -14.91
N MET A 2 -23.82 -32.99 -14.30
CA MET A 2 -23.83 -32.13 -13.11
C MET A 2 -22.76 -31.08 -13.37
N ASN A 3 -23.20 -29.83 -13.35
CA ASN A 3 -22.44 -28.61 -13.56
C ASN A 3 -21.34 -28.51 -12.50
N ASN A 4 -20.13 -28.12 -12.92
CA ASN A 4 -19.08 -27.69 -12.02
C ASN A 4 -18.55 -26.35 -12.55
N ASP A 5 -19.33 -25.30 -12.32
CA ASP A 5 -18.93 -23.91 -12.51
C ASP A 5 -17.88 -23.59 -11.44
N LYS A 6 -16.60 -23.77 -11.79
CA LYS A 6 -15.50 -23.12 -11.10
C LYS A 6 -15.32 -21.74 -11.73
N THR A 7 -15.57 -20.71 -10.92
CA THR A 7 -15.45 -19.29 -11.23
C THR A 7 -14.07 -18.95 -11.81
N TRP A 8 -14.08 -18.14 -12.86
CA TRP A 8 -12.94 -17.88 -13.75
C TRP A 8 -11.82 -16.98 -13.19
N TRP A 9 -12.01 -16.40 -12.00
CA TRP A 9 -11.08 -15.52 -11.28
C TRP A 9 -9.82 -16.22 -10.74
N GLN A 10 -9.82 -17.56 -10.69
CA GLN A 10 -8.69 -18.37 -10.23
C GLN A 10 -7.63 -18.65 -11.30
N ARG A 11 -7.54 -17.83 -12.35
CA ARG A 11 -6.58 -18.05 -13.44
C ARG A 11 -5.80 -16.78 -13.73
N LEU A 12 -4.66 -16.63 -13.07
CA LEU A 12 -3.46 -16.03 -13.65
C LEU A 12 -2.22 -16.64 -12.95
N PHE A 13 -1.29 -17.07 -13.80
CA PHE A 13 0.02 -17.69 -13.56
C PHE A 13 0.08 -19.23 -13.36
N LEU A 14 0.81 -19.84 -14.30
CA LEU A 14 1.06 -21.26 -14.50
C LEU A 14 2.59 -21.41 -14.56
N GLY A 15 3.17 -22.21 -13.66
CA GLY A 15 4.61 -22.49 -13.63
C GLY A 15 4.93 -23.77 -12.87
N LEU A 16 5.11 -24.86 -13.63
CA LEU A 16 5.39 -26.25 -13.22
C LEU A 16 6.49 -26.44 -12.15
N GLY A 17 6.23 -27.34 -11.18
CA GLY A 17 7.22 -27.80 -10.19
C GLY A 17 8.10 -28.97 -10.65
N ILE A 18 9.04 -29.38 -9.78
CA ILE A 18 9.61 -30.74 -9.63
C ILE A 18 10.27 -30.83 -8.22
N LEU A 19 9.97 -31.94 -7.52
CA LEU A 19 10.54 -32.37 -6.23
C LEU A 19 11.96 -32.95 -6.38
N ALA A 20 12.83 -32.69 -5.38
CA ALA A 20 13.86 -33.64 -4.95
C ALA A 20 14.17 -33.46 -3.44
N ALA A 21 14.13 -34.55 -2.69
CA ALA A 21 14.35 -34.61 -1.25
C ALA A 21 15.84 -34.82 -0.88
N SER A 22 16.32 -34.25 0.25
CA SER A 22 17.16 -34.97 1.25
C SER A 22 17.54 -34.12 2.49
N THR A 23 17.10 -34.63 3.65
CA THR A 23 17.74 -34.73 4.99
C THR A 23 18.51 -33.55 5.63
N ALA A 24 17.78 -32.83 6.49
CA ALA A 24 17.98 -32.54 7.93
C ALA A 24 19.35 -32.12 8.52
N THR A 25 19.37 -30.87 9.02
CA THR A 25 19.64 -30.35 10.41
C THR A 25 20.43 -29.04 10.31
N ILE A 26 20.02 -27.91 10.91
CA ILE A 26 19.90 -27.61 12.35
C ILE A 26 18.76 -26.60 12.57
N SER A 27 17.99 -26.84 13.63
CA SER A 27 16.81 -26.10 14.08
C SER A 27 17.12 -24.70 14.65
N GLY A 28 16.77 -23.66 13.90
CA GLY A 28 15.96 -22.56 14.45
C GLY A 28 14.51 -22.92 14.13
N SER A 29 13.55 -22.67 15.01
CA SER A 29 12.14 -22.97 14.70
C SER A 29 11.71 -22.16 13.48
N GLU A 30 11.73 -22.76 12.30
CA GLU A 30 11.07 -22.22 11.11
C GLU A 30 9.61 -22.01 11.52
N ALA A 31 9.16 -20.76 11.59
CA ALA A 31 7.74 -20.50 11.72
C ALA A 31 7.07 -21.16 10.51
N SER A 32 6.28 -22.21 10.76
CA SER A 32 5.60 -22.93 9.69
C SER A 32 4.67 -21.99 8.94
N ALA A 33 4.44 -22.28 7.65
CA ALA A 33 3.40 -21.62 6.87
C ALA A 33 2.09 -21.51 7.70
N PRO A 34 1.44 -20.34 7.74
CA PRO A 34 0.19 -20.17 8.45
C PRO A 34 -0.88 -21.05 7.81
N ALA A 35 -1.83 -21.52 8.63
CA ALA A 35 -2.98 -22.25 8.11
C ALA A 35 -3.82 -21.40 7.13
N ARG A 36 -3.73 -20.06 7.25
CA ARG A 36 -4.41 -19.11 6.38
C ARG A 36 -3.62 -17.82 6.23
N TYR A 37 -3.26 -17.48 5.00
CA TYR A 37 -2.47 -16.29 4.67
C TYR A 37 -3.25 -14.97 4.84
N ASP A 38 -4.54 -14.96 4.50
CA ASP A 38 -5.43 -13.81 4.74
C ASP A 38 -5.51 -13.40 6.23
N THR A 39 -5.60 -14.39 7.11
CA THR A 39 -5.66 -14.20 8.57
C THR A 39 -4.31 -13.79 9.12
N ALA A 40 -3.21 -14.33 8.57
CA ALA A 40 -1.87 -13.92 8.93
C ALA A 40 -1.60 -12.46 8.53
N MET A 41 -2.08 -12.01 7.37
CA MET A 41 -1.91 -10.63 6.91
C MET A 41 -2.67 -9.64 7.80
N VAL A 42 -3.95 -9.90 8.07
CA VAL A 42 -4.72 -9.10 9.05
C VAL A 42 -4.10 -9.16 10.46
N GLY A 43 -3.45 -10.29 10.79
CA GLY A 43 -2.61 -10.44 11.97
C GLY A 43 -1.47 -9.43 12.02
N LEU A 44 -0.65 -9.39 10.96
CA LEU A 44 0.46 -8.44 10.80
C LEU A 44 -0.02 -6.98 10.86
N LEU A 45 -1.09 -6.64 10.15
CA LEU A 45 -1.67 -5.29 10.18
C LEU A 45 -2.10 -4.90 11.61
N GLY A 46 -2.68 -5.84 12.36
CA GLY A 46 -3.01 -5.63 13.78
C GLY A 46 -1.77 -5.44 14.67
N GLU A 47 -0.68 -6.17 14.41
CA GLU A 47 0.58 -5.97 15.15
C GLU A 47 1.18 -4.58 14.88
N LEU A 48 1.19 -4.14 13.61
CA LEU A 48 1.64 -2.80 13.20
C LEU A 48 0.76 -1.70 13.82
N HIS A 49 -0.56 -1.88 13.77
CA HIS A 49 -1.54 -1.00 14.40
C HIS A 49 -1.27 -0.82 15.89
N ASP A 50 -1.19 -1.93 16.64
CA ASP A 50 -1.00 -1.92 18.09
C ASP A 50 0.39 -1.36 18.47
N TYR A 51 1.40 -1.58 17.63
CA TYR A 51 2.72 -1.00 17.82
C TYR A 51 2.71 0.52 17.62
N ALA A 52 2.17 0.99 16.50
CA ALA A 52 2.09 2.42 16.17
C ALA A 52 1.28 3.18 17.23
N HIS A 53 0.11 2.67 17.61
CA HIS A 53 -0.79 3.34 18.57
C HIS A 53 -0.25 3.40 20.00
N ARG A 54 0.62 2.46 20.38
CA ARG A 54 1.35 2.55 21.66
C ARG A 54 2.35 3.71 21.70
N HIS A 55 2.90 4.10 20.55
CA HIS A 55 3.86 5.21 20.44
C HIS A 55 3.17 6.54 20.12
N ASN A 56 2.15 6.51 19.27
CA ASN A 56 1.35 7.66 18.89
C ASN A 56 -0.11 7.21 18.68
N PRO A 57 -1.03 7.51 19.61
CA PRO A 57 -2.44 7.08 19.52
C PRO A 57 -3.25 7.77 18.41
N HIS A 58 -2.64 8.71 17.68
CA HIS A 58 -3.24 9.38 16.52
C HIS A 58 -2.62 8.95 15.19
N PHE A 59 -1.68 8.00 15.18
CA PHE A 59 -1.02 7.54 13.98
C PHE A 59 -2.00 6.81 13.05
N GLN A 60 -2.11 7.25 11.80
CA GLN A 60 -3.07 6.72 10.83
C GLN A 60 -2.45 5.59 10.00
N LEU A 61 -3.19 4.50 9.75
CA LEU A 61 -2.78 3.44 8.83
C LEU A 61 -3.69 3.40 7.61
N LEU A 62 -3.13 3.65 6.43
CA LEU A 62 -3.85 3.57 5.15
C LEU A 62 -3.41 2.30 4.41
N ALA A 63 -4.32 1.35 4.21
CA ALA A 63 -4.05 0.12 3.47
C ALA A 63 -4.05 0.34 1.96
N ASN A 64 -3.12 -0.29 1.23
CA ASN A 64 -3.15 -0.43 -0.22
C ASN A 64 -3.08 -1.89 -0.65
N GLY A 65 -3.85 -2.22 -1.69
CA GLY A 65 -4.10 -3.61 -2.07
C GLY A 65 -4.96 -4.34 -1.03
N GLY A 66 -5.20 -5.63 -1.27
CA GLY A 66 -5.86 -6.52 -0.32
C GLY A 66 -7.32 -6.17 0.01
N SER A 67 -8.01 -5.35 -0.79
CA SER A 67 -9.39 -4.91 -0.51
C SER A 67 -10.40 -6.07 -0.40
N SER A 68 -10.10 -7.24 -0.95
CA SER A 68 -10.90 -8.45 -0.77
C SER A 68 -10.97 -8.93 0.69
N LEU A 69 -10.07 -8.49 1.57
CA LEU A 69 -10.09 -8.78 3.01
C LEU A 69 -11.31 -8.18 3.73
N TYR A 70 -12.07 -7.27 3.11
CA TYR A 70 -13.35 -6.76 3.64
C TYR A 70 -14.56 -7.63 3.29
N LEU A 71 -14.38 -8.70 2.51
CA LEU A 71 -15.44 -9.61 2.10
C LEU A 71 -15.22 -11.01 2.69
N THR A 72 -16.31 -11.71 2.98
CA THR A 72 -16.28 -13.12 3.42
C THR A 72 -16.24 -14.08 2.22
N ILE A 73 -15.18 -13.97 1.41
CA ILE A 73 -14.96 -14.74 0.18
C ILE A 73 -13.64 -15.50 0.26
N ASP A 74 -13.46 -16.51 -0.59
CA ASP A 74 -12.22 -17.31 -0.66
C ASP A 74 -11.75 -17.85 0.70
N GLY A 75 -12.74 -18.16 1.54
CA GLY A 75 -12.57 -18.64 2.90
C GLY A 75 -12.39 -17.54 3.95
N ASN A 76 -12.15 -16.27 3.58
CA ASN A 76 -11.97 -15.18 4.53
C ASN A 76 -13.17 -15.08 5.48
N THR A 77 -12.90 -14.94 6.77
CA THR A 77 -13.92 -15.13 7.81
C THR A 77 -14.55 -13.81 8.25
N PRO A 78 -15.81 -13.80 8.76
CA PRO A 78 -16.41 -12.59 9.32
C PRO A 78 -15.57 -11.97 10.46
N ALA A 79 -14.89 -12.81 11.26
CA ALA A 79 -14.00 -12.33 12.31
C ALA A 79 -12.78 -11.59 11.73
N ASN A 80 -12.22 -12.09 10.62
CA ASN A 80 -11.10 -11.46 9.94
C ASN A 80 -11.52 -10.14 9.28
N VAL A 81 -12.69 -10.09 8.65
CA VAL A 81 -13.29 -8.83 8.13
C VAL A 81 -13.46 -7.81 9.26
N GLY A 82 -14.05 -8.21 10.38
CA GLY A 82 -14.24 -7.34 11.54
C GLY A 82 -12.93 -6.81 12.10
N LYS A 83 -11.88 -7.64 12.15
CA LYS A 83 -10.54 -7.21 12.57
C LYS A 83 -9.90 -6.29 11.54
N MET A 84 -10.01 -6.57 10.25
CA MET A 84 -9.47 -5.71 9.18
C MET A 84 -10.01 -4.29 9.29
N LEU A 85 -11.33 -4.13 9.50
CA LEU A 85 -11.97 -2.83 9.70
C LEU A 85 -11.51 -2.06 10.96
N GLN A 86 -10.84 -2.72 11.90
CA GLN A 86 -10.36 -2.12 13.16
C GLN A 86 -8.87 -1.79 13.15
N VAL A 87 -8.09 -2.37 12.23
CA VAL A 87 -6.61 -2.26 12.25
C VAL A 87 -6.08 -1.29 11.19
N VAL A 88 -6.96 -0.67 10.42
CA VAL A 88 -6.63 0.39 9.45
C VAL A 88 -7.66 1.52 9.53
N ASP A 89 -7.25 2.71 9.11
CA ASP A 89 -8.05 3.94 9.17
C ASP A 89 -8.62 4.36 7.80
N GLY A 90 -8.21 3.67 6.72
CA GLY A 90 -8.66 3.91 5.36
C GLY A 90 -8.20 2.81 4.40
N GLN A 91 -8.80 2.78 3.20
CA GLN A 91 -8.42 1.88 2.12
C GLN A 91 -8.12 2.67 0.85
N LEU A 92 -7.00 2.37 0.20
CA LEU A 92 -6.67 2.79 -1.14
C LEU A 92 -6.69 1.59 -2.10
N ALA A 93 -7.12 1.79 -3.34
CA ALA A 93 -6.93 0.81 -4.39
C ALA A 93 -6.36 1.46 -5.64
N GLU A 94 -5.48 0.72 -6.29
CA GLU A 94 -4.88 1.14 -7.55
C GLU A 94 -5.50 0.46 -8.75
N SER A 95 -5.92 1.37 -9.63
CA SER A 95 -6.41 1.26 -10.99
C SER A 95 -7.83 0.69 -11.17
N VAL A 96 -8.81 1.27 -10.47
CA VAL A 96 -10.24 0.85 -10.51
C VAL A 96 -10.94 1.22 -11.82
N HIS A 97 -10.55 2.32 -12.45
CA HIS A 97 -11.16 2.84 -13.68
C HIS A 97 -10.21 2.81 -14.87
N TYR A 98 -8.94 3.16 -14.64
CA TYR A 98 -7.90 3.21 -15.68
C TYR A 98 -6.54 2.77 -15.15
N GLY A 99 -5.78 2.06 -15.99
CA GLY A 99 -4.39 1.70 -15.65
C GLY A 99 -4.20 0.32 -15.03
N PHE A 100 -5.24 -0.51 -14.97
CA PHE A 100 -5.13 -1.86 -14.39
C PHE A 100 -4.11 -2.71 -15.17
N ASP A 101 -3.37 -3.56 -14.47
CA ASP A 101 -2.42 -4.52 -15.07
C ASP A 101 -1.39 -3.81 -15.98
N MET A 102 -0.82 -2.72 -15.46
CA MET A 102 0.22 -1.92 -16.12
C MET A 102 -0.19 -1.27 -17.46
N LYS A 103 -1.49 -1.14 -17.74
CA LYS A 103 -2.02 -0.59 -19.00
C LYS A 103 -2.54 0.84 -18.85
N ASP A 104 -1.61 1.79 -18.72
CA ASP A 104 -1.92 3.22 -18.51
C ASP A 104 -2.89 3.79 -19.54
N GLY A 105 -3.92 4.48 -19.05
CA GLY A 105 -4.96 5.09 -19.87
C GLY A 105 -5.90 4.10 -20.59
N GLU A 106 -5.71 2.79 -20.43
CA GLU A 106 -6.72 1.80 -20.80
C GLU A 106 -7.77 1.66 -19.69
N LYS A 107 -9.01 1.39 -20.08
CA LYS A 107 -10.09 1.16 -19.10
C LYS A 107 -9.86 -0.18 -18.41
N THR A 108 -9.99 -0.19 -17.09
CA THR A 108 -10.02 -1.42 -16.30
C THR A 108 -11.12 -2.36 -16.84
N PRO A 109 -10.84 -3.65 -17.07
CA PRO A 109 -11.82 -4.61 -17.56
C PRO A 109 -13.10 -4.57 -16.70
N PRO A 110 -14.30 -4.68 -17.30
CA PRO A 110 -15.56 -4.48 -16.57
C PRO A 110 -15.70 -5.37 -15.34
N GLU A 111 -15.26 -6.61 -15.45
CA GLU A 111 -15.37 -7.55 -14.35
C GLU A 111 -14.41 -7.20 -13.19
N GLU A 112 -13.15 -6.83 -13.50
CA GLU A 112 -12.16 -6.42 -12.50
C GLU A 112 -12.64 -5.16 -11.76
N LYS A 113 -13.15 -4.21 -12.53
CA LYS A 113 -13.76 -2.99 -11.99
C LYS A 113 -14.92 -3.32 -11.07
N GLU A 114 -15.83 -4.22 -11.46
CA GLU A 114 -16.96 -4.61 -10.62
C GLU A 114 -16.47 -5.21 -9.28
N PHE A 115 -15.44 -6.05 -9.33
CA PHE A 115 -14.85 -6.63 -8.12
C PHE A 115 -14.18 -5.56 -7.22
N PHE A 116 -13.42 -4.63 -7.79
CA PHE A 116 -12.90 -3.48 -7.04
C PHE A 116 -14.03 -2.68 -6.40
N LEU A 117 -15.07 -2.34 -7.15
CA LEU A 117 -16.20 -1.60 -6.61
C LEU A 117 -16.87 -2.36 -5.46
N GLN A 118 -17.07 -3.66 -5.58
CA GLN A 118 -17.67 -4.49 -4.52
C GLN A 118 -16.82 -4.48 -3.24
N THR A 119 -15.50 -4.68 -3.36
CA THR A 119 -14.59 -4.72 -2.20
C THR A 119 -14.44 -3.36 -1.53
N LEU A 120 -14.37 -2.28 -2.31
CA LEU A 120 -14.30 -0.91 -1.81
C LEU A 120 -15.61 -0.43 -1.20
N ASP A 121 -16.76 -0.80 -1.78
CA ASP A 121 -18.08 -0.50 -1.20
C ASP A 121 -18.22 -1.20 0.18
N ALA A 122 -17.64 -2.39 0.36
CA ALA A 122 -17.60 -3.07 1.67
C ALA A 122 -16.72 -2.36 2.70
N ALA A 123 -15.51 -1.92 2.33
CA ALA A 123 -14.64 -1.11 3.18
C ALA A 123 -15.36 0.17 3.65
N LYS A 124 -15.98 0.88 2.69
CA LYS A 124 -16.73 2.10 2.93
C LYS A 124 -17.95 1.87 3.83
N ALA A 125 -18.71 0.80 3.59
CA ALA A 125 -19.84 0.43 4.44
C ALA A 125 -19.41 0.12 5.88
N GLY A 126 -18.17 -0.36 6.07
CA GLY A 126 -17.52 -0.53 7.37
C GLY A 126 -17.05 0.78 8.03
N GLY A 127 -17.22 1.93 7.37
CA GLY A 127 -16.91 3.26 7.90
C GLY A 127 -15.55 3.83 7.46
N LEU A 128 -14.81 3.13 6.60
CA LEU A 128 -13.50 3.60 6.13
C LEU A 128 -13.65 4.63 5.00
N PRO A 129 -12.84 5.71 4.98
CA PRO A 129 -12.62 6.51 3.79
C PRO A 129 -11.93 5.66 2.72
N VAL A 130 -12.38 5.81 1.48
CA VAL A 130 -11.86 5.06 0.33
C VAL A 130 -11.19 6.02 -0.66
N PHE A 131 -9.95 5.70 -1.01
CA PHE A 131 -9.11 6.42 -1.95
C PHE A 131 -8.90 5.57 -3.20
N VAL A 132 -8.86 6.21 -4.36
CA VAL A 132 -8.61 5.52 -5.64
C VAL A 132 -7.55 6.28 -6.40
N LEU A 133 -6.51 5.58 -6.83
CA LEU A 133 -5.49 6.09 -7.74
C LEU A 133 -5.66 5.39 -9.09
N ASP A 134 -5.87 6.18 -10.14
CA ASP A 134 -5.98 5.71 -11.53
C ASP A 134 -4.85 6.29 -12.40
N TYR A 135 -4.29 5.44 -13.26
CA TYR A 135 -3.26 5.84 -14.22
C TYR A 135 -3.90 6.16 -15.58
N VAL A 136 -3.97 7.45 -15.89
CA VAL A 136 -4.72 8.02 -17.02
C VAL A 136 -3.78 8.65 -18.04
N LYS A 137 -4.21 8.85 -19.30
CA LYS A 137 -3.34 9.47 -20.33
C LYS A 137 -3.59 10.95 -20.59
N ASP A 138 -4.76 11.47 -20.20
CA ASP A 138 -5.19 12.82 -20.51
C ASP A 138 -6.19 13.39 -19.47
N ALA A 139 -6.44 14.70 -19.57
CA ALA A 139 -7.33 15.41 -18.66
C ALA A 139 -8.80 14.95 -18.76
N GLN A 140 -9.22 14.39 -19.90
CA GLN A 140 -10.58 13.89 -20.07
C GLN A 140 -10.77 12.60 -19.27
N GLN A 141 -9.81 11.68 -19.32
CA GLN A 141 -9.81 10.48 -18.49
C GLN A 141 -9.68 10.81 -17.00
N ALA A 142 -8.83 11.78 -16.64
CA ALA A 142 -8.71 12.25 -15.26
C ALA A 142 -10.05 12.74 -14.70
N ALA A 143 -10.77 13.56 -15.47
CA ALA A 143 -12.08 14.08 -15.09
C ALA A 143 -13.15 12.96 -15.01
N ASP A 144 -13.13 12.00 -15.94
CA ASP A 144 -14.03 10.85 -15.94
C ASP A 144 -13.82 9.94 -14.73
N ALA A 145 -12.57 9.55 -14.45
CA ALA A 145 -12.22 8.76 -13.27
C ALA A 145 -12.63 9.46 -11.97
N ALA A 146 -12.34 10.76 -11.86
CA ALA A 146 -12.75 11.56 -10.70
C ALA A 146 -14.27 11.59 -10.52
N GLN A 147 -15.04 11.80 -11.58
CA GLN A 147 -16.51 11.81 -11.51
C GLN A 147 -17.08 10.46 -11.06
N GLN A 148 -16.51 9.35 -11.55
CA GLN A 148 -16.93 8.01 -11.15
C GLN A 148 -16.67 7.74 -9.67
N CYS A 149 -15.48 8.08 -9.18
CA CYS A 149 -15.12 7.98 -7.76
C CYS A 149 -16.04 8.85 -6.89
N LEU A 150 -16.24 10.11 -7.23
CA LEU A 150 -17.07 11.04 -6.45
C LEU A 150 -18.53 10.59 -6.39
N THR A 151 -19.05 9.97 -7.44
CA THR A 151 -20.41 9.39 -7.46
C THR A 151 -20.55 8.23 -6.47
N LYS A 152 -19.47 7.47 -6.26
CA LYS A 152 -19.37 6.44 -5.23
C LYS A 152 -18.97 7.00 -3.86
N GLY A 153 -18.68 8.29 -3.74
CA GLY A 153 -18.15 8.91 -2.52
C GLY A 153 -16.75 8.43 -2.15
N TYR A 154 -15.95 8.05 -3.16
CA TYR A 154 -14.51 7.79 -3.04
C TYR A 154 -13.73 9.08 -3.31
N ILE A 155 -12.49 9.11 -2.86
CA ILE A 155 -11.58 10.25 -3.02
C ILE A 155 -10.61 9.92 -4.18
N PRO A 156 -10.70 10.59 -5.34
CA PRO A 156 -9.89 10.26 -6.50
C PRO A 156 -8.52 10.94 -6.50
N LEU A 157 -7.54 10.25 -7.07
CA LEU A 157 -6.33 10.79 -7.65
C LEU A 157 -6.16 10.17 -9.04
N ALA A 158 -5.89 11.01 -10.05
CA ALA A 158 -5.62 10.54 -11.40
C ALA A 158 -4.32 11.18 -11.89
N THR A 159 -3.41 10.37 -12.43
CA THR A 159 -2.08 10.81 -12.87
C THR A 159 -1.65 10.08 -14.14
N PRO A 160 -0.90 10.76 -15.04
CA PRO A 160 -0.22 10.08 -16.15
C PRO A 160 1.16 9.53 -15.78
N TYR A 161 1.59 9.68 -14.52
CA TYR A 161 2.92 9.31 -14.07
C TYR A 161 2.85 8.07 -13.19
N ARG A 162 3.01 6.88 -13.79
CA ARG A 162 3.04 5.59 -13.06
C ARG A 162 4.17 5.52 -12.04
N ASP A 163 5.30 6.14 -12.36
CA ASP A 163 6.43 6.20 -11.44
C ASP A 163 6.18 7.15 -10.26
N LEU A 164 5.05 7.86 -10.19
CA LEU A 164 4.71 8.77 -9.09
C LEU A 164 5.86 9.76 -8.77
N ASP A 165 6.52 10.24 -9.82
CA ASP A 165 7.75 11.02 -9.75
C ASP A 165 7.54 12.53 -9.98
N GLN A 166 6.29 12.93 -10.22
CA GLN A 166 5.90 14.28 -10.62
C GLN A 166 4.51 14.63 -10.07
N LEU A 167 4.25 15.93 -9.91
CA LEU A 167 2.91 16.43 -9.60
C LEU A 167 1.99 16.21 -10.80
N PRO A 168 0.80 15.60 -10.63
CA PRO A 168 -0.15 15.45 -11.71
C PRO A 168 -0.49 16.80 -12.35
N PRO A 169 -0.57 16.90 -13.69
CA PRO A 169 -0.78 18.17 -14.38
C PRO A 169 -2.27 18.60 -14.39
N TYR A 170 -3.11 17.89 -13.63
CA TYR A 170 -4.55 18.09 -13.57
C TYR A 170 -4.95 18.72 -12.24
N PRO A 171 -5.96 19.61 -12.23
CA PRO A 171 -6.41 20.22 -10.99
C PRO A 171 -6.93 19.15 -10.04
N SER A 172 -6.54 19.25 -8.77
CA SER A 172 -7.12 18.45 -7.71
C SER A 172 -8.58 18.87 -7.46
N ALA A 173 -9.47 17.89 -7.34
CA ALA A 173 -10.84 18.14 -6.91
C ALA A 173 -10.89 18.52 -5.42
N ASN A 174 -11.96 19.19 -4.98
CA ASN A 174 -12.30 19.39 -3.57
C ASN A 174 -11.20 20.03 -2.69
N ILE A 175 -10.49 21.04 -3.19
CA ILE A 175 -9.55 21.83 -2.38
C ILE A 175 -10.23 22.32 -1.09
N ASN A 176 -9.55 22.13 0.04
CA ASN A 176 -10.12 22.29 1.36
C ASN A 176 -9.15 23.05 2.29
N THR A 177 -9.64 24.11 2.93
CA THR A 177 -8.86 24.98 3.82
C THR A 177 -8.91 24.55 5.29
N ALA A 178 -9.77 23.58 5.64
CA ALA A 178 -9.86 23.09 7.00
C ALA A 178 -8.59 22.34 7.43
N ASP A 179 -8.33 22.32 8.74
CA ASP A 179 -7.35 21.43 9.34
C ASP A 179 -7.79 19.98 9.19
N VAL A 180 -6.92 19.14 8.65
CA VAL A 180 -7.15 17.70 8.48
C VAL A 180 -6.23 16.95 9.41
N THR A 181 -6.82 16.19 10.33
CA THR A 181 -6.09 15.46 11.39
C THR A 181 -6.38 13.96 11.40
N ARG A 182 -7.30 13.48 10.55
CA ARG A 182 -7.67 12.07 10.41
C ARG A 182 -8.04 11.76 8.96
N LEU A 183 -7.91 10.51 8.55
CA LEU A 183 -8.20 10.09 7.17
C LEU A 183 -9.66 10.35 6.77
N GLN A 184 -10.60 10.31 7.71
CA GLN A 184 -12.03 10.54 7.44
C GLN A 184 -12.33 11.99 7.00
N ASP A 185 -11.44 12.93 7.31
CA ASP A 185 -11.60 14.36 7.02
C ASP A 185 -10.92 14.77 5.69
N VAL A 186 -10.19 13.84 5.04
CA VAL A 186 -9.47 14.06 3.79
C VAL A 186 -10.45 14.16 2.62
N LYS A 187 -10.31 15.19 1.77
CA LYS A 187 -11.17 15.38 0.57
C LYS A 187 -10.42 15.29 -0.74
N ASN A 188 -9.09 15.33 -0.68
CA ASN A 188 -8.18 15.20 -1.81
C ASN A 188 -6.79 14.79 -1.30
N TYR A 189 -5.97 14.20 -2.14
CA TYR A 189 -4.66 13.72 -1.72
C TYR A 189 -3.69 13.65 -2.91
N LEU A 190 -2.41 13.51 -2.59
CA LEU A 190 -1.34 13.32 -3.55
C LEU A 190 -0.48 12.13 -3.12
N ILE A 191 -0.09 11.30 -4.08
CA ILE A 191 1.00 10.34 -3.92
C ILE A 191 2.17 10.78 -4.78
N LEU A 192 3.35 10.90 -4.18
CA LEU A 192 4.60 11.19 -4.88
C LEU A 192 5.76 10.49 -4.15
N LEU A 193 6.13 9.31 -4.66
CA LEU A 193 7.10 8.42 -4.02
C LEU A 193 8.53 8.61 -4.55
N ASN A 194 8.67 9.05 -5.80
CA ASN A 194 9.96 9.04 -6.49
C ASN A 194 10.47 10.46 -6.77
N PRO A 195 11.25 11.09 -5.87
CA PRO A 195 11.71 12.48 -6.03
C PRO A 195 12.82 12.65 -7.10
N GLY A 196 13.17 11.63 -7.86
CA GLY A 196 14.32 11.63 -8.78
C GLY A 196 14.24 12.62 -9.95
N LYS A 197 13.06 13.19 -10.24
CA LYS A 197 12.88 14.23 -11.27
C LYS A 197 13.08 15.66 -10.75
N PHE A 198 13.14 15.85 -9.44
CA PHE A 198 13.40 17.16 -8.84
C PHE A 198 14.90 17.43 -8.83
N SER A 199 15.30 18.68 -9.06
CA SER A 199 16.72 19.05 -9.13
C SER A 199 17.45 18.93 -7.80
N SER A 200 16.70 18.97 -6.69
CA SER A 200 17.22 18.90 -5.33
C SER A 200 16.14 18.47 -4.35
N ARG A 201 16.57 18.02 -3.16
CA ARG A 201 15.69 17.76 -2.01
C ARG A 201 14.91 19.01 -1.62
N GLU A 202 15.56 20.17 -1.64
CA GLU A 202 14.95 21.46 -1.31
C GLU A 202 13.84 21.81 -2.30
N GLU A 203 14.06 21.60 -3.61
CA GLU A 203 13.02 21.81 -4.61
C GLU A 203 11.85 20.84 -4.42
N TYR A 204 12.12 19.56 -4.21
CA TYR A 204 11.09 18.54 -3.96
C TYR A 204 10.19 18.94 -2.79
N LEU A 205 10.79 19.27 -1.65
CA LEU A 205 10.04 19.67 -0.45
C LEU A 205 9.29 21.00 -0.64
N ALA A 206 9.86 21.94 -1.39
CA ALA A 206 9.21 23.22 -1.69
C ALA A 206 7.97 23.02 -2.59
N GLN A 207 8.07 22.16 -3.59
CA GLN A 207 6.95 21.83 -4.49
C GLN A 207 5.81 21.16 -3.73
N LEU A 208 6.10 20.22 -2.83
CA LEU A 208 5.09 19.61 -1.95
C LEU A 208 4.40 20.65 -1.05
N GLN A 209 5.17 21.54 -0.41
CA GLN A 209 4.63 22.61 0.45
C GLN A 209 3.71 23.57 -0.31
N ALA A 210 4.02 23.84 -1.59
CA ALA A 210 3.24 24.72 -2.45
C ALA A 210 1.87 24.16 -2.85
N THR A 211 1.59 22.88 -2.57
CA THR A 211 0.29 22.26 -2.85
C THR A 211 -0.74 22.50 -1.74
N ASN A 212 -2.02 22.24 -2.05
CA ASN A 212 -3.14 22.35 -1.11
C ASN A 212 -3.83 21.02 -0.83
N TYR A 213 -3.08 19.91 -0.96
CA TYR A 213 -3.62 18.59 -0.70
C TYR A 213 -3.92 18.37 0.80
N ASP A 214 -5.05 17.72 1.12
CA ASP A 214 -5.43 17.35 2.50
C ASP A 214 -4.55 16.24 3.08
N MET A 215 -3.94 15.44 2.21
CA MET A 215 -3.01 14.38 2.56
C MET A 215 -1.90 14.26 1.52
N LEU A 216 -0.66 14.10 1.98
CA LEU A 216 0.49 13.70 1.17
C LEU A 216 0.88 12.28 1.54
N ILE A 217 1.09 11.42 0.53
CA ILE A 217 1.73 10.11 0.66
C ILE A 217 3.07 10.20 -0.06
N ILE A 218 4.15 10.07 0.68
CA ILE A 218 5.52 10.22 0.17
C ILE A 218 6.41 9.12 0.74
N ASP A 219 7.60 8.96 0.17
CA ASP A 219 8.59 8.06 0.75
C ASP A 219 9.20 8.66 2.04
N LEU A 220 9.65 7.78 2.95
CA LEU A 220 10.43 8.17 4.13
C LEU A 220 11.77 8.82 3.73
N TYR A 221 12.29 8.46 2.56
CA TYR A 221 13.55 8.92 2.02
C TYR A 221 13.35 9.98 0.94
N ALA A 222 14.21 11.00 0.94
CA ALA A 222 14.39 11.87 -0.21
C ALA A 222 15.83 11.73 -0.71
N GLY A 223 15.99 10.94 -1.78
CA GLY A 223 17.29 10.40 -2.19
C GLY A 223 17.75 9.32 -1.21
N ASP A 224 19.04 9.32 -0.85
CA ASP A 224 19.63 8.32 0.05
C ASP A 224 19.49 8.67 1.55
N THR A 225 18.69 9.67 1.90
CA THR A 225 18.63 10.21 3.26
C THR A 225 17.20 10.33 3.77
N LEU A 226 16.99 9.92 5.02
CA LEU A 226 15.73 10.04 5.74
C LEU A 226 15.24 11.50 5.76
N LEU A 227 13.93 11.69 5.65
CA LEU A 227 13.29 12.94 6.02
C LEU A 227 13.42 13.18 7.53
N THR A 228 13.80 14.39 7.91
CA THR A 228 13.89 14.79 9.31
C THR A 228 12.52 15.19 9.86
N ALA A 229 12.34 15.11 11.18
CA ALA A 229 11.12 15.58 11.83
C ALA A 229 10.76 17.04 11.49
N GLY A 230 11.76 17.91 11.33
CA GLY A 230 11.54 19.30 10.95
C GLY A 230 11.10 19.49 9.50
N GLU A 231 11.48 18.59 8.59
CA GLU A 231 11.01 18.62 7.20
C GLU A 231 9.59 18.07 7.11
N VAL A 232 9.32 16.94 7.75
CA VAL A 232 7.97 16.36 7.80
C VAL A 232 6.98 17.34 8.42
N GLU A 233 7.33 18.03 9.52
CA GLU A 233 6.45 19.02 10.13
C GLU A 233 6.12 20.19 9.18
N LYS A 234 7.08 20.66 8.37
CA LYS A 234 6.80 21.69 7.35
C LYS A 234 5.79 21.20 6.31
N LEU A 235 5.87 19.92 5.92
CA LEU A 235 4.94 19.32 4.95
C LEU A 235 3.51 19.21 5.50
N LYS A 236 3.31 19.21 6.82
CA LYS A 236 1.98 19.14 7.45
C LYS A 236 1.16 20.42 7.32
N HIS A 237 1.67 21.45 6.64
CA HIS A 237 0.95 22.69 6.37
C HIS A 237 0.65 22.87 4.88
N LYS A 238 -0.59 23.23 4.56
CA LYS A 238 -1.03 23.58 3.20
C LYS A 238 -0.53 24.96 2.80
N ALA A 239 -0.30 25.19 1.51
CA ALA A 239 0.14 26.50 1.01
C ALA A 239 -0.86 27.62 1.34
N GLN A 240 -2.16 27.31 1.26
CA GLN A 240 -3.26 28.23 1.58
C GLN A 240 -3.55 28.34 3.09
N GLY A 241 -2.75 27.69 3.94
CA GLY A 241 -3.03 27.52 5.36
C GLY A 241 -3.92 26.31 5.65
N GLY A 242 -3.95 25.93 6.93
CA GLY A 242 -4.56 24.70 7.40
C GLY A 242 -3.56 23.54 7.44
N ARG A 243 -3.78 22.63 8.38
CA ARG A 243 -3.02 21.40 8.55
C ARG A 243 -3.46 20.33 7.54
N ARG A 244 -2.51 19.53 7.06
CA ARG A 244 -2.73 18.33 6.25
C ARG A 244 -2.08 17.13 6.94
N LEU A 245 -2.44 15.93 6.51
CA LEU A 245 -1.75 14.70 6.88
C LEU A 245 -0.53 14.45 5.97
N VAL A 246 0.53 13.87 6.55
CA VAL A 246 1.68 13.35 5.79
C VAL A 246 1.93 11.90 6.21
N LEU A 247 1.78 10.97 5.26
CA LEU A 247 1.95 9.53 5.44
C LEU A 247 3.22 9.06 4.70
N ALA A 248 3.94 8.12 5.32
CA ALA A 248 5.10 7.50 4.71
C ALA A 248 4.72 6.18 4.01
N TYR A 249 5.22 5.96 2.80
CA TYR A 249 5.18 4.66 2.13
C TYR A 249 5.93 3.60 2.95
N MET A 250 5.32 2.41 3.06
CA MET A 250 5.92 1.24 3.69
C MET A 250 5.36 -0.04 3.05
N SER A 251 6.18 -0.77 2.31
CA SER A 251 5.81 -2.11 1.84
C SER A 251 5.78 -3.10 3.01
N VAL A 252 4.66 -3.80 3.19
CA VAL A 252 4.52 -4.87 4.19
C VAL A 252 4.67 -6.26 3.59
N GLY A 253 4.55 -6.37 2.27
CA GLY A 253 4.56 -7.64 1.53
C GLY A 253 5.76 -7.89 0.64
N GLU A 254 6.62 -6.89 0.42
CA GLU A 254 7.81 -7.01 -0.42
C GLU A 254 9.04 -6.36 0.22
N ALA A 255 10.20 -6.96 -0.03
CA ALA A 255 11.50 -6.40 0.27
C ALA A 255 12.05 -5.70 -0.97
N GLU A 256 12.36 -4.42 -0.82
CA GLU A 256 12.87 -3.54 -1.87
C GLU A 256 14.40 -3.44 -1.77
N THR A 257 15.12 -3.71 -2.86
CA THR A 257 16.59 -3.85 -2.77
C THR A 257 17.36 -2.56 -2.53
N TYR A 258 16.67 -1.41 -2.59
CA TYR A 258 17.21 -0.07 -2.35
C TYR A 258 16.94 0.45 -0.93
N ARG A 259 16.25 -0.32 -0.07
CA ARG A 259 16.01 0.06 1.33
C ARG A 259 17.23 -0.24 2.21
N HIS A 260 17.39 0.51 3.31
CA HIS A 260 18.54 0.35 4.20
C HIS A 260 18.69 -1.07 4.76
N TYR A 261 17.57 -1.79 4.95
CA TYR A 261 17.57 -3.11 5.56
C TYR A 261 18.10 -4.18 4.61
N TRP A 262 18.11 -3.88 3.30
CA TRP A 262 18.52 -4.83 2.28
C TRP A 262 20.00 -5.16 2.42
N GLN A 263 20.32 -6.44 2.50
CA GLN A 263 21.70 -6.90 2.47
C GLN A 263 22.06 -7.41 1.06
N PRO A 264 23.13 -6.89 0.42
CA PRO A 264 23.50 -7.27 -0.95
C PRO A 264 23.66 -8.78 -1.17
N GLU A 265 24.05 -9.55 -0.14
CA GLU A 265 24.17 -11.00 -0.17
C GLU A 265 22.84 -11.72 -0.43
N TRP A 266 21.68 -11.11 -0.13
CA TRP A 266 20.37 -11.70 -0.35
C TRP A 266 20.09 -11.96 -1.84
N LYS A 267 20.71 -11.19 -2.76
CA LYS A 267 20.65 -11.47 -4.22
C LYS A 267 21.31 -12.81 -4.58
N LYS A 268 22.32 -13.24 -3.82
CA LYS A 268 23.07 -14.49 -4.06
C LYS A 268 22.51 -15.66 -3.25
N LYS A 269 22.13 -15.40 -2.00
CA LYS A 269 21.58 -16.37 -1.07
C LYS A 269 20.42 -15.73 -0.32
N ARG A 270 19.21 -15.98 -0.81
CA ARG A 270 17.99 -15.45 -0.22
C ARG A 270 17.81 -16.00 1.20
N PRO A 271 17.51 -15.14 2.20
CA PRO A 271 16.97 -15.61 3.47
C PRO A 271 15.73 -16.47 3.23
N HIS A 272 15.44 -17.40 4.15
CA HIS A 272 14.31 -18.34 3.97
C HIS A 272 12.93 -17.65 3.93
N TRP A 273 12.85 -16.41 4.42
CA TRP A 273 11.67 -15.55 4.38
C TRP A 273 11.56 -14.69 3.11
N LEU A 274 12.60 -14.66 2.26
CA LEU A 274 12.65 -13.89 1.03
C LEU A 274 12.38 -14.81 -0.18
N ASP A 275 11.33 -14.51 -0.94
CA ASP A 275 10.81 -15.36 -2.00
C ASP A 275 11.25 -14.89 -3.40
N ALA A 276 10.46 -15.20 -4.43
CA ALA A 276 10.70 -14.82 -5.82
C ALA A 276 10.62 -13.29 -6.02
N PRO A 277 11.41 -12.75 -6.96
CA PRO A 277 11.26 -11.37 -7.39
C PRO A 277 9.86 -11.12 -7.96
N ASN A 278 9.40 -9.88 -7.88
CA ASN A 278 8.21 -9.43 -8.58
C ASN A 278 8.61 -8.97 -9.99
N ASP A 279 8.08 -9.62 -11.03
CA ASP A 279 8.44 -9.31 -12.42
C ASP A 279 7.87 -7.97 -12.90
N ASP A 280 6.76 -7.52 -12.31
CA ASP A 280 6.13 -6.23 -12.64
C ASP A 280 6.88 -5.05 -11.98
N TRP A 281 7.56 -5.31 -10.86
CA TRP A 281 8.28 -4.33 -10.07
C TRP A 281 9.73 -4.76 -9.87
N GLN A 282 10.61 -4.30 -10.77
CA GLN A 282 12.04 -4.58 -10.67
C GLN A 282 12.60 -4.20 -9.30
N ASP A 283 13.57 -4.97 -8.82
CA ASP A 283 14.21 -4.80 -7.51
C ASP A 283 13.28 -4.98 -6.29
N ASN A 284 12.11 -5.60 -6.46
CA ASN A 284 11.22 -6.02 -5.39
C ASN A 284 11.17 -7.55 -5.28
N TYR A 285 11.13 -8.05 -4.06
CA TYR A 285 11.06 -9.47 -3.74
C TYR A 285 9.90 -9.74 -2.79
N ARG A 286 9.03 -10.69 -3.14
CA ARG A 286 7.95 -11.12 -2.23
C ARG A 286 8.54 -11.66 -0.94
N VAL A 287 7.88 -11.40 0.18
CA VAL A 287 8.33 -11.87 1.49
C VAL A 287 7.28 -12.76 2.14
N LYS A 288 7.75 -13.79 2.85
CA LYS A 288 6.93 -14.56 3.78
C LYS A 288 6.63 -13.67 4.98
N PHE A 289 5.65 -12.79 4.81
CA PHE A 289 5.36 -11.66 5.71
C PHE A 289 5.02 -12.07 7.15
N TRP A 290 4.67 -13.34 7.38
CA TRP A 290 4.41 -13.89 8.72
C TRP A 290 5.69 -14.21 9.50
N MET A 291 6.87 -14.21 8.86
CA MET A 291 8.13 -14.61 9.47
C MET A 291 8.64 -13.55 10.47
N PRO A 292 9.10 -13.94 11.68
CA PRO A 292 9.59 -13.00 12.68
C PRO A 292 10.73 -12.09 12.20
N GLU A 293 11.61 -12.61 11.34
CA GLU A 293 12.73 -11.86 10.78
C GLU A 293 12.26 -10.68 9.93
N TRP A 294 11.25 -10.90 9.08
CA TRP A 294 10.64 -9.83 8.30
C TRP A 294 9.95 -8.82 9.21
N LYS A 295 9.16 -9.30 10.18
CA LYS A 295 8.48 -8.43 11.16
C LYS A 295 9.47 -7.56 11.93
N HIS A 296 10.66 -8.07 12.25
CA HIS A 296 11.70 -7.31 12.94
C HIS A 296 12.32 -6.20 12.07
N LEU A 297 12.27 -6.32 10.74
CA LEU A 297 12.62 -5.22 9.83
C LEU A 297 11.50 -4.17 9.76
N LEU A 298 10.24 -4.58 9.94
CA LEU A 298 9.09 -3.68 9.91
C LEU A 298 8.91 -2.86 11.19
N TYR A 299 9.05 -3.47 12.38
CA TYR A 299 8.82 -2.76 13.65
C TYR A 299 9.56 -3.37 14.85
N GLY A 300 9.61 -2.61 15.95
CA GLY A 300 10.01 -3.09 17.28
C GLY A 300 11.45 -2.76 17.67
N ASN A 301 12.16 -1.97 16.87
CA ASN A 301 13.51 -1.49 17.19
C ASN A 301 13.82 -0.18 16.46
N PRO A 302 14.78 0.64 16.95
CA PRO A 302 15.03 1.98 16.39
C PRO A 302 15.43 2.05 14.91
N ASN A 303 15.87 0.94 14.32
CA ASN A 303 16.24 0.85 12.91
C ASN A 303 15.17 0.12 12.08
N ALA A 304 14.04 -0.26 12.67
CA ALA A 304 12.93 -0.84 11.91
C ALA A 304 12.19 0.25 11.16
N TYR A 305 11.57 -0.11 10.04
CA TYR A 305 10.98 0.86 9.12
C TYR A 305 9.88 1.71 9.80
N LEU A 306 8.91 1.09 10.48
CA LEU A 306 7.85 1.83 11.18
C LEU A 306 8.40 2.72 12.31
N ASP A 307 9.46 2.28 12.99
CA ASP A 307 10.13 3.06 14.03
C ASP A 307 10.80 4.32 13.44
N GLU A 308 11.45 4.23 12.28
CA GLU A 308 12.00 5.38 11.56
C GLU A 308 10.89 6.35 11.11
N ILE A 309 9.76 5.83 10.62
CA ILE A 309 8.58 6.64 10.24
C ILE A 309 8.03 7.41 11.45
N LEU A 310 7.88 6.73 12.60
CA LEU A 310 7.45 7.34 13.86
C LEU A 310 8.45 8.40 14.34
N ALA A 311 9.75 8.12 14.27
CA ALA A 311 10.81 9.03 14.69
C ALA A 311 10.91 10.28 13.79
N ALA A 312 10.68 10.13 12.48
CA ALA A 312 10.57 11.24 11.52
C ALA A 312 9.27 12.04 11.69
N GLY A 313 8.36 11.61 12.56
CA GLY A 313 7.16 12.37 12.93
C GLY A 313 6.10 12.39 11.84
N PHE A 314 6.01 11.39 10.97
CA PHE A 314 4.88 11.23 10.07
C PHE A 314 3.56 11.07 10.84
N ASP A 315 2.45 11.48 10.24
CA ASP A 315 1.12 11.32 10.83
C ASP A 315 0.56 9.90 10.64
N GLY A 316 1.17 9.11 9.76
CA GLY A 316 0.73 7.76 9.46
C GLY A 316 1.65 7.01 8.51
N ALA A 317 1.27 5.78 8.21
CA ALA A 317 1.93 4.93 7.22
C ALA A 317 0.92 4.48 6.15
N PHE A 318 1.37 4.47 4.90
CA PHE A 318 0.70 3.88 3.76
C PHE A 318 1.27 2.47 3.57
N LEU A 319 0.47 1.47 3.95
CA LEU A 319 0.87 0.07 4.02
C LEU A 319 0.60 -0.59 2.67
N ASP A 320 1.67 -0.85 1.93
CA ASP A 320 1.59 -1.34 0.56
C ASP A 320 1.85 -2.85 0.42
N VAL A 321 1.38 -3.42 -0.69
CA VAL A 321 1.53 -4.84 -1.04
C VAL A 321 0.85 -5.77 -0.04
N ILE A 322 -0.30 -5.34 0.51
CA ILE A 322 -1.11 -6.18 1.43
C ILE A 322 -1.60 -7.44 0.71
N ASP A 323 -1.92 -7.35 -0.58
CA ASP A 323 -2.38 -8.46 -1.41
C ASP A 323 -1.37 -9.59 -1.64
N VAL A 324 -0.11 -9.46 -1.20
CA VAL A 324 0.88 -10.55 -1.28
C VAL A 324 0.39 -11.84 -0.60
N TYR A 325 -0.54 -11.76 0.36
CA TYR A 325 -1.14 -12.96 0.96
C TYR A 325 -1.80 -13.87 -0.09
N GLN A 326 -2.31 -13.31 -1.18
CA GLN A 326 -2.95 -14.06 -2.25
C GLN A 326 -1.94 -14.90 -3.04
N TYR A 327 -0.71 -14.39 -3.22
CA TYR A 327 0.38 -15.12 -3.86
C TYR A 327 0.61 -16.47 -3.15
N PHE A 328 0.74 -16.44 -1.83
CA PHE A 328 0.96 -17.64 -1.02
C PHE A 328 -0.31 -18.50 -0.87
N GLN A 329 -1.49 -17.88 -0.78
CA GLN A 329 -2.76 -18.61 -0.71
C GLN A 329 -3.02 -19.46 -1.95
N ASN A 330 -2.51 -19.05 -3.10
CA ASN A 330 -2.61 -19.77 -4.36
C ASN A 330 -1.54 -20.88 -4.54
N GLY A 331 -0.73 -21.13 -3.50
CA GLY A 331 0.25 -22.21 -3.49
C GLY A 331 1.55 -21.89 -4.20
N ASN A 332 1.85 -20.60 -4.40
CA ASN A 332 3.18 -20.17 -4.85
C ASN A 332 4.08 -20.04 -3.60
N GLU A 333 5.04 -20.95 -3.46
CA GLU A 333 6.05 -21.01 -2.37
C GLU A 333 7.44 -21.34 -2.90
#